data_AF-A0A971YNS4-F1
#
_entry.id   AF-A0A971YNS4-F1
#
_cell.length_a   1.000
_cell.length_b   1.000
_cell.length_c   1.000
_cell.angle_alpha   90.00
_cell.angle_beta   90.00
_cell.angle_gamma   90.00
#
_symmetry.space_group_name_H-M   'P 1'
#
loop_
_entity.id
_entity.type
_entity.pdbx_description
1 polymer ?
#
loop_
_entity_poly.entity_id
_entity_poly.type
_entity_poly.pdbx_seq_one_letter_code
_entity_poly.pdbx_strand_id
1 'polypeptide(L)'
;TSTLFATDPELSLELVSACATAGVKNPHQGVILSGDTFIAEPQIRMELFHRFSAVAVEMEGAAIAQTCYLNSIPFALLRAVSDCANGTAPDDFRSFSKKAAETAAEVIAILCRRMASTGQ
;
A
#
# COMPACT_ATOMS: atom_id res chain seq x y z
N THR A 1 3.24 3.45 21.29
CA THR A 1 4.48 2.88 20.71
C THR A 1 4.21 2.57 19.25
N SER A 2 5.18 2.78 18.37
CA SER A 2 5.07 2.45 16.94
C SER A 2 6.05 1.31 16.61
N THR A 3 5.62 0.38 15.77
CA THR A 3 6.44 -0.77 15.31
C THR A 3 6.55 -0.70 13.80
N LEU A 4 7.76 -0.91 13.28
CA LEU A 4 8.03 -0.97 11.85
C LEU A 4 8.22 -2.43 11.41
N PHE A 5 7.47 -2.86 10.41
CA PHE A 5 7.62 -4.15 9.76
C PHE A 5 8.18 -3.92 8.35
N ALA A 6 9.42 -4.32 8.12
CA ALA A 6 10.05 -4.18 6.81
C ALA A 6 9.44 -5.17 5.81
N THR A 7 9.05 -4.69 4.63
CA THR A 7 8.70 -5.54 3.49
C THR A 7 9.93 -6.24 2.93
N ASP A 8 9.73 -7.37 2.25
CA ASP A 8 10.77 -8.02 1.48
C ASP A 8 11.24 -7.11 0.33
N PRO A 9 12.56 -6.85 0.19
CA PRO A 9 13.08 -5.90 -0.78
C PRO A 9 12.92 -6.38 -2.22
N GLU A 10 13.05 -7.68 -2.49
CA GLU A 10 12.92 -8.24 -3.84
C GLU A 10 11.46 -8.21 -4.30
N LEU A 11 10.53 -8.63 -3.43
CA LEU A 11 9.09 -8.54 -3.70
C LEU A 11 8.63 -7.10 -3.89
N SER A 12 9.15 -6.16 -3.10
CA SER A 12 8.82 -4.73 -3.25
C SER A 12 9.33 -4.16 -4.57
N LEU A 13 10.54 -4.53 -5.01
CA LEU A 13 11.07 -4.11 -6.32
C LEU A 13 10.26 -4.71 -7.48
N GLU A 14 9.90 -6.00 -7.40
CA GLU A 14 9.07 -6.65 -8.40
C GLU A 14 7.66 -6.04 -8.45
N LEU A 15 7.09 -5.70 -7.30
CA LEU A 15 5.79 -5.02 -7.23
C LEU A 15 5.83 -3.65 -7.92
N VAL A 16 6.90 -2.87 -7.74
CA VAL A 16 7.10 -1.58 -8.43
C VAL A 16 7.25 -1.78 -9.95
N SER A 17 7.98 -2.80 -10.37
CA SER A 17 8.13 -3.16 -11.78
C SER A 17 6.80 -3.64 -12.41
N ALA A 18 5.99 -4.37 -11.64
CA ALA A 18 4.65 -4.79 -12.04
C ALA A 18 3.71 -3.58 -12.20
N CYS A 19 3.77 -2.59 -11.31
CA CYS A 19 3.07 -1.31 -11.45
C CYS A 19 3.40 -0.62 -12.77
N ALA A 20 4.68 -0.51 -13.13
CA ALA A 20 5.10 0.11 -14.39
C ALA A 20 4.55 -0.65 -15.61
N THR A 21 4.48 -1.98 -15.53
CA THR A 21 3.96 -2.84 -16.62
C THR A 21 2.44 -2.71 -16.78
N ALA A 22 1.71 -2.56 -15.68
CA ALA A 22 0.27 -2.27 -15.67
C ALA A 22 -0.06 -0.81 -16.05
N GLY A 23 0.95 -0.01 -16.44
CA GLY A 23 0.76 1.39 -16.84
C GLY A 23 0.53 2.37 -15.68
N VAL A 24 0.78 1.96 -14.44
CA VAL A 24 0.75 2.86 -13.27
C VAL A 24 1.94 3.82 -13.36
N LYS A 25 1.64 5.11 -13.49
CA LYS A 25 2.67 6.16 -13.55
C LYS A 25 3.02 6.61 -12.14
N ASN A 26 4.32 6.78 -11.88
CA ASN A 26 4.87 7.31 -10.62
C ASN A 26 4.40 6.56 -9.35
N PRO A 27 4.63 5.24 -9.23
CA PRO A 27 4.39 4.56 -7.96
C PRO A 27 5.25 5.16 -6.85
N HIS A 28 4.62 5.56 -5.75
CA HIS A 28 5.31 6.11 -4.58
C HIS A 28 5.70 4.98 -3.64
N GLN A 29 6.96 4.96 -3.22
CA GLN A 29 7.48 4.03 -2.22
C GLN A 29 7.70 4.78 -0.90
N GLY A 30 7.31 4.18 0.21
CA GLY A 30 7.51 4.76 1.54
C GLY A 30 6.76 4.02 2.64
N VAL A 31 6.77 4.62 3.83
CA VAL A 31 6.09 4.07 5.01
C VAL A 31 4.59 4.24 4.87
N ILE A 32 3.84 3.16 5.11
CA ILE A 32 2.38 3.16 5.22
C ILE A 32 2.05 2.89 6.68
N LEU A 33 1.27 3.79 7.29
CA LEU A 33 0.84 3.65 8.69
C LEU A 33 -0.52 2.99 8.76
N SER A 34 -0.72 2.19 9.80
CA SER A 34 -1.98 1.49 10.06
C SER A 34 -2.47 1.71 11.48
N GLY A 35 -3.78 1.85 11.64
CA GLY A 35 -4.45 1.82 12.93
C GLY A 35 -5.98 1.84 12.78
N ASP A 36 -6.72 1.52 13.83
CA ASP A 36 -8.18 1.32 13.79
C ASP A 36 -9.01 2.62 13.70
N THR A 37 -8.40 3.73 13.28
CA THR A 37 -9.07 5.03 13.19
C THR A 37 -8.99 5.57 11.79
N PHE A 38 -10.15 5.90 11.21
CA PHE A 38 -10.21 6.63 9.96
C PHE A 38 -9.70 8.07 10.15
N ILE A 39 -8.57 8.39 9.52
CA ILE A 39 -7.95 9.72 9.64
C ILE A 39 -8.53 10.65 8.58
N ALA A 40 -9.41 11.56 8.99
CA ALA A 40 -10.00 12.58 8.11
C ALA A 40 -9.48 14.01 8.38
N GLU A 41 -8.81 14.21 9.52
CA GLU A 41 -8.42 15.53 10.01
C GLU A 41 -7.04 15.94 9.48
N PRO A 42 -6.91 17.07 8.76
CA PRO A 42 -5.64 17.51 8.19
C PRO A 42 -4.51 17.70 9.21
N GLN A 43 -4.86 18.09 10.44
CA GLN A 43 -3.91 18.30 11.54
C GLN A 43 -3.27 16.97 11.96
N ILE A 44 -4.09 15.93 12.18
CA ILE A 44 -3.60 14.58 12.51
C ILE A 44 -2.76 14.03 11.37
N ARG A 45 -3.20 14.18 10.11
CA ARG A 45 -2.43 13.78 8.93
C ARG A 45 -1.04 14.44 8.90
N MET A 46 -0.96 15.75 9.19
CA MET A 46 0.30 16.49 9.20
C MET A 46 1.23 16.05 10.33
N GLU A 47 0.67 15.80 11.53
CA GLU A 47 1.43 15.25 12.66
C GLU A 47 2.04 13.89 12.30
N LEU A 48 1.25 12.98 11.73
CA LEU A 48 1.71 11.66 11.31
C LEU A 48 2.77 11.75 10.21
N PHE A 49 2.60 12.66 9.24
CA PHE A 49 3.61 12.92 8.21
C PHE A 49 4.92 13.41 8.81
N HIS A 50 4.90 14.41 9.70
CA HIS A 50 6.12 14.92 10.33
C HIS A 50 6.81 13.89 11.22
N ARG A 51 6.03 13.03 11.87
CA ARG A 51 6.57 12.03 12.81
C ARG A 51 7.16 10.81 12.10
N PHE A 52 6.57 10.37 11.01
CA PHE A 52 6.89 9.08 10.38
C PHE A 52 7.32 9.18 8.92
N SER A 53 7.24 10.36 8.30
CA SER A 53 7.43 10.55 6.85
C SER A 53 6.59 9.58 6.02
N ALA A 54 5.39 9.28 6.50
CA ALA A 54 4.50 8.30 5.90
C ALA A 54 3.89 8.83 4.59
N VAL A 55 3.76 7.94 3.60
CA VAL A 55 3.18 8.26 2.28
C VAL A 55 1.69 7.95 2.23
N ALA A 56 1.17 7.13 3.15
CA ALA A 56 -0.24 6.84 3.30
C ALA A 56 -0.59 6.40 4.73
N VAL A 57 -1.88 6.51 5.08
CA VAL A 57 -2.49 6.01 6.30
C VAL A 57 -3.67 5.11 5.91
N GLU A 58 -3.82 3.96 6.56
CA GLU A 58 -4.92 3.01 6.35
C GLU A 58 -5.13 2.20 7.65
N MET A 59 -5.86 1.07 7.60
CA MET A 59 -6.34 0.41 8.83
C MET A 59 -5.81 -1.03 9.01
N GLU A 60 -5.34 -1.72 7.97
CA GLU A 60 -5.07 -3.17 8.03
C GLU A 60 -3.61 -3.57 7.77
N GLY A 61 -2.82 -2.73 7.09
CA GLY A 61 -1.52 -3.08 6.52
C GLY A 61 -0.51 -3.60 7.55
N ALA A 62 -0.37 -2.92 8.69
CA ALA A 62 0.55 -3.30 9.74
C ALA A 62 0.09 -4.55 10.49
N ALA A 63 -1.22 -4.82 10.59
CA ALA A 63 -1.73 -6.05 11.18
C ALA A 63 -1.40 -7.28 10.30
N ILE A 64 -1.54 -7.14 8.98
CA ILE A 64 -1.10 -8.16 8.01
C ILE A 64 0.42 -8.32 8.08
N ALA A 65 1.17 -7.21 8.05
CA ALA A 65 2.63 -7.23 8.11
C ALA A 65 3.16 -7.87 9.41
N GLN A 66 2.52 -7.59 10.55
CA GLN A 66 2.83 -8.23 11.82
C GLN A 66 2.60 -9.75 11.75
N THR A 67 1.51 -10.18 11.12
CA THR A 67 1.20 -11.61 10.94
C THR A 67 2.24 -12.29 10.06
N CYS A 68 2.63 -11.67 8.94
CA CYS A 68 3.71 -12.16 8.08
C CYS A 68 5.04 -12.24 8.83
N TYR A 69 5.39 -11.19 9.57
CA TYR A 69 6.61 -11.12 10.39
C TYR A 69 6.69 -12.26 11.42
N LEU A 70 5.60 -12.49 12.17
CA LEU A 70 5.53 -13.55 13.18
C LEU A 70 5.65 -14.96 12.57
N ASN A 71 5.25 -15.13 11.31
CA ASN A 71 5.30 -16.41 10.59
C ASN A 71 6.50 -16.54 9.64
N SER A 72 7.44 -15.58 9.64
CA SER A 72 8.58 -15.54 8.71
C SER A 72 8.17 -15.64 7.23
N ILE A 73 7.05 -15.03 6.86
CA ILE A 73 6.56 -14.98 5.48
C ILE A 73 6.99 -13.67 4.83
N PRO A 74 7.74 -13.70 3.71
CA PRO A 74 8.05 -12.50 2.92
C PRO A 74 6.77 -11.81 2.45
N PHE A 75 6.74 -10.48 2.50
CA PHE A 75 5.57 -9.71 2.08
C PHE A 75 5.95 -8.38 1.44
N ALA A 76 5.08 -7.89 0.56
CA ALA A 76 5.09 -6.51 0.05
C ALA A 76 3.66 -5.96 0.16
N LEU A 77 3.52 -4.64 0.18
CA LEU A 77 2.23 -3.99 0.39
C LEU A 77 1.93 -2.96 -0.72
N LEU A 78 0.77 -3.11 -1.35
CA LEU A 78 0.25 -2.18 -2.35
C LEU A 78 -0.99 -1.47 -1.81
N ARG A 79 -1.03 -0.15 -1.95
CA ARG A 79 -2.21 0.67 -1.67
C ARG A 79 -2.48 1.63 -2.81
N ALA A 80 -3.73 1.63 -3.27
CA ALA A 80 -4.26 2.68 -4.13
C ALA A 80 -4.84 3.78 -3.22
N VAL A 81 -4.35 5.02 -3.39
CA VAL A 81 -4.76 6.15 -2.55
C VAL A 81 -5.95 6.86 -3.20
N SER A 82 -7.11 6.80 -2.55
CA SER A 82 -8.40 7.34 -3.03
C SER A 82 -8.56 8.84 -2.85
N ASP A 83 -7.91 9.38 -1.83
CA ASP A 83 -8.09 10.74 -1.38
C ASP A 83 -6.85 11.21 -0.62
N CYS A 84 -6.78 12.51 -0.37
CA CYS A 84 -5.66 13.10 0.34
C CYS A 84 -5.84 13.02 1.87
N ALA A 85 -6.82 12.29 2.42
CA ALA A 85 -7.17 12.31 3.85
C ALA A 85 -7.44 13.74 4.38
N ASN A 86 -8.19 14.53 3.60
CA ASN A 86 -8.55 15.92 3.89
C ASN A 86 -10.05 16.08 4.24
N GLY A 87 -10.75 14.98 4.49
CA GLY A 87 -12.19 14.96 4.79
C GLY A 87 -13.10 15.06 3.56
N THR A 88 -12.56 15.15 2.34
CA THR A 88 -13.34 15.05 1.10
C THR A 88 -13.07 13.68 0.47
N ALA A 89 -13.97 12.72 0.67
CA ALA A 89 -14.01 11.55 -0.20
C ALA A 89 -14.40 12.02 -1.62
N PRO A 90 -13.87 11.41 -2.69
CA PRO A 90 -14.35 11.72 -4.04
C PRO A 90 -15.87 11.51 -4.08
N ASP A 91 -16.60 12.41 -4.74
CA ASP A 91 -18.06 12.28 -4.95
C ASP A 91 -18.45 10.91 -5.57
N ASP A 92 -17.47 10.23 -6.20
CA ASP A 92 -17.61 8.88 -6.73
C ASP A 92 -16.50 7.92 -6.24
N PHE A 93 -16.38 7.75 -4.92
CA PHE A 93 -15.52 6.73 -4.30
C PHE A 93 -15.78 5.32 -4.87
N ARG A 94 -17.01 5.02 -5.30
CA ARG A 94 -17.38 3.72 -5.87
C ARG A 94 -16.70 3.49 -7.22
N SER A 95 -16.73 4.45 -8.14
CA SER A 95 -16.01 4.33 -9.42
C SER A 95 -14.50 4.35 -9.22
N PHE A 96 -13.99 5.16 -8.28
CA PHE A 96 -12.58 5.09 -7.90
C PHE A 96 -12.20 3.68 -7.45
N SER A 97 -12.95 3.12 -6.50
CA SER A 97 -12.68 1.80 -5.91
C SER A 97 -12.70 0.71 -6.96
N LYS A 98 -13.65 0.77 -7.90
CA LYS A 98 -13.72 -0.19 -9.02
C LYS A 98 -12.46 -0.13 -9.88
N LYS A 99 -12.06 1.06 -10.33
CA LYS A 99 -10.86 1.24 -11.16
C LYS A 99 -9.59 0.86 -10.41
N ALA A 100 -9.48 1.25 -9.14
CA ALA A 100 -8.37 0.90 -8.27
C ALA A 100 -8.24 -0.62 -8.07
N ALA A 101 -9.36 -1.31 -7.88
CA ALA A 101 -9.37 -2.77 -7.76
C ALA A 101 -8.96 -3.46 -9.08
N GLU A 102 -9.45 -2.98 -10.22
CA GLU A 102 -9.06 -3.50 -11.54
C GLU A 102 -7.55 -3.35 -11.78
N THR A 103 -6.99 -2.15 -11.52
CA THR A 103 -5.56 -1.90 -11.65
C THR A 103 -4.74 -2.72 -10.65
N ALA A 104 -5.17 -2.82 -9.39
CA ALA A 104 -4.48 -3.63 -8.39
C ALA A 104 -4.47 -5.11 -8.77
N ALA A 105 -5.59 -5.65 -9.26
CA ALA A 105 -5.68 -7.03 -9.73
C ALA A 105 -4.72 -7.29 -10.91
N GLU A 106 -4.61 -6.35 -11.85
CA GLU A 106 -3.66 -6.45 -12.96
C GLU A 106 -2.20 -6.47 -12.48
N VAL A 107 -1.83 -5.55 -11.58
CA VAL A 107 -0.48 -5.50 -10.99
C VAL A 107 -0.14 -6.82 -10.29
N ILE A 108 -1.05 -7.33 -9.46
CA ILE A 108 -0.84 -8.59 -8.73
C ILE A 108 -0.76 -9.78 -9.70
N ALA A 109 -1.59 -9.82 -10.75
CA ALA A 109 -1.51 -10.87 -11.76
C ALA A 109 -0.17 -10.87 -12.52
N ILE A 110 0.39 -9.68 -12.81
CA ILE A 110 1.73 -9.56 -13.40
C ILE A 110 2.79 -10.08 -12.42
N LEU A 111 2.74 -9.67 -11.16
CA LEU A 111 3.67 -10.12 -10.13
C LEU A 111 3.64 -11.65 -9.97
N CYS A 112 2.45 -12.25 -9.81
CA CYS A 112 2.30 -13.70 -9.67
C CYS A 112 2.86 -14.47 -10.88
N ARG A 113 2.63 -13.98 -12.11
CA ARG A 113 3.20 -14.61 -13.32
C ARG A 113 4.73 -14.58 -13.32
N ARG A 114 5.34 -13.48 -12.88
CA ARG A 114 6.80 -13.35 -12.78
C ARG A 114 7.37 -14.29 -11.72
N MET A 115 6.78 -14.28 -10.52
CA MET A 115 7.20 -15.18 -9.44
C MET A 115 7.11 -16.65 -9.84
N ALA A 116 6.05 -17.05 -10.56
CA ALA A 116 5.90 -18.41 -11.08
C ALA A 116 6.96 -18.78 -12.14
N SER A 117 7.43 -17.81 -12.93
CA SER A 117 8.47 -18.03 -13.94
C SER A 117 9.90 -18.05 -13.37
N THR A 118 10.11 -17.49 -12.18
CA THR A 118 11.43 -17.39 -11.55
C THR A 118 11.76 -18.62 -10.70
N GLY A 119 10.80 -19.51 -10.44
CA GLY A 119 11.07 -20.83 -9.84
C GLY A 119 11.79 -20.78 -8.49
N GLN A 120 11.09 -20.26 -7.48
CA GLN A 120 11.16 -20.83 -6.13
C GLN A 120 9.99 -21.78 -5.94
#